data_AF-A0A7S2L5Z3-F1
#
_entry.id   AF-A0A7S2L5Z3-F1
#
_cell.length_a   1.000
_cell.length_b   1.000
_cell.length_c   1.000
_cell.angle_alpha   90.00
_cell.angle_beta   90.00
_cell.angle_gamma   90.00
#
_symmetry.space_group_name_H-M   'P 1'
#
loop_
_entity.id
_entity.type
_entity.pdbx_description
1 polymer ?
#
loop_
_entity_poly.entity_id
_entity_poly.type
_entity_poly.pdbx_seq_one_letter_code
_entity_poly.pdbx_strand_id
1 'polypeptide(L)'
;EGVEKDEKKELRHLEEAAIIGHPFARHILGVTEQRKGRRNRAVKHWMIAAKLGYDKSVENVKMAYRCGFVSKDDLASALRAYQAAIDATKSTQRDEVEAACKGLGLDSRFLSNS
;
A
#
# COMPACT_ATOMS: atom_id res chain seq x y z
N GLU A 1 6.62 30.21 -18.58
CA GLU A 1 6.54 28.85 -19.14
C GLU A 1 7.53 27.96 -18.38
N GLY A 2 7.12 26.79 -17.90
CA GLY A 2 8.08 25.82 -17.34
C GLY A 2 7.59 25.09 -16.10
N VAL A 3 6.72 24.09 -16.26
CA VAL A 3 6.55 23.00 -15.27
C VAL A 3 6.06 21.68 -15.90
N GLU A 4 5.79 21.59 -17.21
CA GLU A 4 5.27 20.34 -17.79
C GLU A 4 6.34 19.25 -18.02
N LYS A 5 7.63 19.61 -18.06
CA LYS A 5 8.71 18.65 -18.35
C LYS A 5 9.16 17.83 -17.14
N ASP A 6 9.05 18.36 -15.92
CA ASP A 6 9.49 17.63 -14.72
C ASP A 6 8.44 16.66 -14.18
N GLU A 7 7.15 16.96 -14.34
CA GLU A 7 6.09 16.04 -13.92
C GLU A 7 6.23 14.66 -14.58
N LYS A 8 6.63 14.60 -15.86
CA LYS A 8 6.79 13.32 -16.57
C LYS A 8 7.99 12.51 -16.06
N LYS A 9 9.08 13.17 -15.66
CA LYS A 9 10.25 12.48 -15.08
C LYS A 9 9.95 12.00 -13.67
N GLU A 10 9.31 12.85 -12.87
CA GLU A 10 8.91 12.53 -11.50
C GLU A 10 7.92 11.36 -11.47
N LEU A 11 6.96 11.34 -12.40
CA LEU A 11 6.04 10.22 -12.58
C LEU A 11 6.75 8.90 -12.92
N ARG A 12 7.79 8.91 -13.77
CA ARG A 12 8.56 7.69 -14.09
C ARG A 12 9.29 7.14 -12.87
N HIS A 13 9.92 8.00 -12.08
CA HIS A 13 10.60 7.56 -10.84
C HIS A 13 9.61 7.06 -9.78
N LEU A 14 8.44 7.69 -9.67
CA LEU A 14 7.36 7.21 -8.80
C LEU A 14 6.77 5.88 -9.29
N GLU A 15 6.68 5.65 -10.61
CA GLU A 15 6.28 4.38 -11.20
C GLU A 15 7.30 3.27 -10.91
N GLU A 16 8.59 3.55 -11.05
CA GLU A 16 9.67 2.62 -10.68
C GLU A 16 9.59 2.25 -9.19
N ALA A 17 9.46 3.24 -8.29
CA ALA A 17 9.28 2.99 -6.86
C ALA A 17 7.98 2.21 -6.55
N ALA A 18 6.90 2.46 -7.31
CA ALA A 18 5.64 1.75 -7.17
C ALA A 18 5.70 0.31 -7.74
N ILE A 19 6.62 0.01 -8.66
CA ILE A 19 6.91 -1.35 -9.16
C ILE A 19 7.75 -2.12 -8.15
N ILE A 20 8.71 -1.46 -7.49
CA ILE A 20 9.52 -2.05 -6.41
C ILE A 20 8.67 -2.38 -5.18
N GLY A 21 7.42 -1.89 -5.12
CA GLY A 21 6.45 -2.24 -4.08
C GLY A 21 6.32 -1.18 -3.00
N HIS A 22 6.86 0.02 -3.20
CA HIS A 22 6.75 1.10 -2.22
C HIS A 22 5.31 1.67 -2.17
N PRO A 23 4.53 1.43 -1.11
CA PRO A 23 3.11 1.76 -1.10
C PRO A 23 2.84 3.28 -1.17
N PHE A 24 3.77 4.07 -0.62
CA PHE A 24 3.71 5.53 -0.63
C PHE A 24 3.86 6.13 -2.03
N ALA A 25 4.75 5.58 -2.87
CA ALA A 25 4.94 6.07 -4.24
C ALA A 25 3.65 5.87 -5.05
N ARG A 26 3.01 4.72 -4.87
CA ARG A 26 1.73 4.40 -5.52
C ARG A 26 0.57 5.25 -5.02
N HIS A 27 0.60 5.66 -3.75
CA HIS A 27 -0.36 6.65 -3.22
C HIS A 27 -0.21 8.01 -3.90
N ILE A 28 1.03 8.51 -4.05
CA ILE A 28 1.31 9.79 -4.71
C ILE A 28 0.82 9.78 -6.17
N LEU A 29 1.06 8.69 -6.91
CA LEU A 29 0.52 8.53 -8.26
C LEU A 29 -1.01 8.68 -8.29
N GLY A 30 -1.70 8.10 -7.30
CA GLY A 30 -3.14 8.26 -7.16
C GLY A 30 -3.57 9.70 -6.92
N VAL A 31 -2.87 10.43 -6.04
CA VAL A 31 -3.13 11.86 -5.77
C VAL A 31 -2.91 12.70 -7.04
N THR A 32 -1.83 12.44 -7.78
CA THR A 32 -1.54 13.16 -9.03
C THR A 32 -2.61 12.92 -10.09
N GLU A 33 -3.06 11.67 -10.27
CA GLU A 33 -4.15 11.35 -11.19
C GLU A 33 -5.48 11.99 -10.75
N GLN A 34 -5.74 12.09 -9.43
CA GLN A 34 -6.92 12.78 -8.92
C GLN A 34 -6.88 14.28 -9.22
N ARG A 35 -5.71 14.92 -9.06
CA ARG A 35 -5.50 16.33 -9.42
C ARG A 35 -5.69 16.59 -10.91
N LYS A 36 -5.34 15.61 -11.76
CA LYS A 36 -5.59 15.64 -13.21
C LYS A 36 -7.05 15.33 -13.59
N GLY A 37 -7.96 15.20 -12.62
CA GLY A 37 -9.37 14.88 -12.84
C GLY A 37 -9.65 13.41 -13.18
N ARG A 38 -8.61 12.57 -13.24
CA ARG A 38 -8.70 11.15 -13.64
C ARG A 38 -8.99 10.27 -12.43
N ARG A 39 -10.12 10.52 -11.76
CA ARG A 39 -10.52 9.83 -10.51
C ARG A 39 -10.52 8.30 -10.64
N ASN A 40 -11.00 7.76 -11.76
CA ASN A 40 -11.02 6.31 -11.98
C ASN A 40 -9.60 5.68 -11.97
N ARG A 41 -8.58 6.41 -12.45
CA ARG A 41 -7.18 5.94 -12.39
C ARG A 41 -6.62 6.12 -10.99
N ALA A 42 -6.89 7.26 -10.35
CA ALA A 42 -6.48 7.53 -8.98
C ALA A 42 -6.91 6.42 -8.00
N VAL A 43 -8.18 6.02 -8.10
CA VAL A 43 -8.77 4.96 -7.29
C VAL A 43 -8.05 3.63 -7.49
N LYS A 44 -7.71 3.26 -8.73
CA LYS A 44 -6.94 2.03 -8.99
C LYS A 44 -5.57 2.06 -8.32
N HIS A 45 -4.88 3.21 -8.36
CA HIS A 45 -3.60 3.37 -7.66
C HIS A 45 -3.74 3.22 -6.15
N TRP A 46 -4.77 3.83 -5.55
CA TRP A 46 -5.02 3.68 -4.11
C TRP A 46 -5.46 2.27 -3.73
N MET A 47 -6.25 1.58 -4.55
CA MET A 47 -6.60 0.18 -4.31
C MET A 47 -5.36 -0.69 -4.24
N ILE A 48 -4.40 -0.53 -5.15
CA ILE A 48 -3.17 -1.32 -5.12
C ILE A 48 -2.33 -0.96 -3.88
N ALA A 49 -2.20 0.32 -3.54
CA ALA A 49 -1.50 0.73 -2.32
C ALA A 49 -2.19 0.21 -1.04
N ALA A 50 -3.52 0.16 -1.01
CA ALA A 50 -4.29 -0.46 0.07
C ALA A 50 -4.01 -1.97 0.15
N LYS A 51 -3.97 -2.67 -1.00
CA LYS A 51 -3.59 -4.10 -1.06
C LYS A 51 -2.16 -4.36 -0.58
N LEU A 52 -1.29 -3.36 -0.57
CA LEU A 52 0.08 -3.43 -0.03
C LEU A 52 0.15 -3.05 1.46
N GLY A 53 -0.99 -2.86 2.15
CA GLY A 53 -1.01 -2.55 3.58
C GLY A 53 -0.91 -1.05 3.91
N TYR A 54 -1.17 -0.14 2.98
CA TYR A 54 -1.05 1.31 3.25
C TYR A 54 -2.35 1.99 3.69
N ASP A 55 -2.40 2.40 4.96
CA ASP A 55 -3.59 2.93 5.64
C ASP A 55 -4.22 4.14 4.94
N LYS A 56 -3.41 5.14 4.58
CA LYS A 56 -3.93 6.37 3.94
C LYS A 56 -4.59 6.08 2.59
N SER A 57 -4.15 5.04 1.88
CA SER A 57 -4.78 4.63 0.64
C SER A 57 -6.11 3.92 0.88
N VAL A 58 -6.25 3.15 1.97
CA VAL A 58 -7.55 2.55 2.36
C VAL A 58 -8.59 3.65 2.62
N GLU A 59 -8.21 4.73 3.30
CA GLU A 59 -9.10 5.86 3.56
C GLU A 59 -9.56 6.54 2.27
N ASN A 60 -8.65 6.75 1.32
CA ASN A 60 -9.00 7.29 0.00
C ASN A 60 -9.94 6.36 -0.80
N VAL A 61 -9.76 5.04 -0.72
CA VAL A 61 -10.66 4.07 -1.37
C VAL A 61 -12.05 4.09 -0.70
N LYS A 62 -12.13 4.22 0.63
CA LYS A 62 -13.41 4.41 1.34
C LYS A 62 -14.13 5.70 0.93
N MET A 63 -13.38 6.79 0.76
CA MET A 63 -13.93 8.04 0.23
C MET A 63 -14.42 7.89 -1.21
N ALA A 64 -13.67 7.19 -2.06
CA ALA A 64 -14.09 6.90 -3.43
C ALA A 64 -15.36 6.05 -3.49
N TYR A 65 -15.54 5.10 -2.57
CA TYR A 65 -16.79 4.34 -2.40
C TYR A 65 -17.96 5.25 -2.01
N ARG A 66 -17.77 6.16 -1.03
CA ARG A 66 -18.80 7.14 -0.63
C ARG A 66 -19.22 8.06 -1.78
N CYS A 67 -18.29 8.39 -2.68
CA CYS A 67 -18.57 9.17 -3.88
C CYS A 67 -19.15 8.35 -5.04
N GLY A 68 -19.32 7.03 -4.91
CA GLY A 68 -19.88 6.16 -5.95
C GLY A 68 -18.90 5.78 -7.07
N PHE A 69 -17.59 5.99 -6.90
CA PHE A 69 -16.57 5.61 -7.90
C PHE A 69 -16.09 4.16 -7.75
N VAL A 70 -16.41 3.50 -6.63
CA VAL A 70 -15.97 2.15 -6.29
C VAL A 70 -17.20 1.33 -5.93
N SER A 71 -17.27 0.08 -6.41
CA SER A 71 -18.33 -0.84 -6.01
C SER A 71 -18.10 -1.35 -4.58
N LYS A 72 -19.15 -1.84 -3.93
CA LYS A 72 -19.03 -2.45 -2.59
C LYS A 72 -18.08 -3.65 -2.62
N ASP A 73 -18.11 -4.42 -3.70
CA ASP A 73 -17.30 -5.61 -3.89
C ASP A 73 -15.81 -5.27 -4.03
N ASP A 74 -15.49 -4.21 -4.79
CA ASP A 74 -14.13 -3.70 -4.94
C ASP A 74 -13.56 -3.21 -3.61
N LEU A 75 -14.36 -2.48 -2.83
CA LEU A 75 -13.97 -2.04 -1.49
C LEU A 75 -13.70 -3.24 -0.57
N ALA A 76 -14.61 -4.22 -0.55
CA ALA A 76 -14.47 -5.42 0.27
C ALA A 76 -13.24 -6.26 -0.13
N SER A 77 -12.94 -6.33 -1.43
CA SER A 77 -11.75 -7.00 -1.96
C SER A 77 -10.46 -6.27 -1.54
N ALA A 78 -10.44 -4.93 -1.63
CA ALA A 78 -9.30 -4.12 -1.20
C ALA A 78 -9.04 -4.25 0.30
N LEU A 79 -10.08 -4.25 1.14
CA LEU A 79 -9.96 -4.41 2.59
C LEU A 79 -9.46 -5.81 2.98
N ARG A 80 -9.95 -6.87 2.32
CA ARG A 80 -9.46 -8.24 2.55
C ARG A 80 -7.98 -8.38 2.21
N ALA A 81 -7.56 -7.84 1.07
CA ALA A 81 -6.16 -7.86 0.67
C ALA A 81 -5.27 -6.98 1.55
N TYR A 82 -5.76 -5.83 2.03
CA TYR A 82 -5.07 -5.02 3.04
C TYR A 82 -4.81 -5.83 4.31
N GLN A 83 -5.84 -6.51 4.84
CA GLN A 83 -5.68 -7.36 6.03
C GLN A 83 -4.66 -8.47 5.80
N ALA A 84 -4.73 -9.15 4.66
CA ALA A 84 -3.76 -10.18 4.29
C ALA A 84 -2.32 -9.64 4.18
N ALA A 85 -2.14 -8.41 3.67
CA ALA A 85 -0.82 -7.77 3.62
C ALA A 85 -0.28 -7.42 5.02
N ILE A 86 -1.14 -6.92 5.92
CA ILE A 86 -0.76 -6.67 7.31
C ILE A 86 -0.37 -7.98 8.02
N ASP A 87 -1.14 -9.04 7.82
CA ASP A 87 -0.88 -10.34 8.43
C ASP A 87 0.39 -11.00 7.86
N ALA A 88 0.65 -10.84 6.56
CA ALA A 88 1.90 -11.25 5.94
C ALA A 88 3.10 -10.49 6.54
N THR A 89 3.02 -9.17 6.68
CA THR A 89 4.12 -8.35 7.24
C THR A 89 4.43 -8.73 8.69
N LYS A 90 3.39 -9.03 9.49
CA LYS A 90 3.55 -9.55 10.86
C LYS A 90 4.20 -10.93 10.88
N SER A 91 3.88 -11.78 9.89
CA SER A 91 4.46 -13.13 9.77
C SER A 91 5.92 -13.06 9.36
N THR A 92 6.29 -12.18 8.42
CA THR A 92 7.68 -11.94 8.03
C THR A 92 8.53 -11.45 9.21
N GLN A 93 8.04 -10.48 9.99
CA GLN A 93 8.73 -10.05 11.21
C GLN A 93 8.85 -11.17 12.24
N ARG A 94 7.84 -12.03 12.39
CA ARG A 94 7.89 -13.18 13.30
C ARG A 94 8.94 -14.21 12.85
N ASP A 95 8.96 -14.54 11.56
CA ASP A 95 9.89 -15.52 11.01
C ASP A 95 11.34 -15.01 11.04
N GLU A 96 11.56 -13.71 10.80
CA GLU A 96 12.88 -13.07 10.93
C GLU A 96 13.36 -13.04 12.38
N VAL A 97 12.47 -12.74 13.34
CA VAL A 97 12.79 -12.80 14.78
C VAL A 97 13.06 -14.24 15.21
N GLU A 98 12.29 -15.22 14.75
CA GLU A 98 12.51 -16.63 15.07
C GLU A 98 13.84 -17.15 14.48
N ALA A 99 14.16 -16.76 13.24
CA ALA A 99 15.43 -17.08 12.60
C ALA A 99 16.62 -16.42 13.32
N ALA A 100 16.47 -15.16 13.74
CA ALA A 100 17.48 -14.45 14.53
C ALA A 100 17.66 -15.08 15.93
N CYS A 101 16.57 -15.44 16.62
CA CYS A 101 16.63 -16.10 17.93
C CYS A 101 17.28 -17.49 17.85
N LYS A 102 16.99 -18.28 16.79
CA LYS A 102 17.68 -19.55 16.53
C LYS A 102 19.17 -19.36 16.25
N GLY A 103 19.56 -18.31 15.53
CA GLY A 103 20.98 -17.98 15.28
C GLY A 103 21.74 -17.51 16.53
N LEU A 104 21.04 -16.94 17.51
CA LEU A 104 21.60 -16.45 18.77
C LEU A 104 21.49 -17.46 19.94
N GLY A 105 20.92 -18.64 19.71
CA GLY A 105 20.80 -19.70 20.74
C GLY A 105 19.84 -19.35 21.89
N LEU A 106 18.94 -18.38 21.70
CA LEU A 106 17.97 -17.97 22.71
C LEU A 106 16.71 -18.83 22.57
N ASP A 107 16.40 -19.59 23.63
CA ASP A 107 15.29 -20.53 23.69
C ASP A 107 13.93 -19.79 23.58
N SER A 108 13.06 -20.27 22.70
CA SER A 108 11.77 -19.66 22.31
C SER A 108 10.73 -19.59 23.45
N ARG A 109 11.05 -20.14 24.62
CA ARG A 109 10.21 -20.12 25.83
C ARG A 109 9.94 -18.74 26.40
N PHE A 110 10.67 -17.70 25.99
CA PHE A 110 10.48 -16.35 26.53
C PHE A 110 9.41 -15.50 25.80
N LEU A 111 8.91 -15.93 24.63
CA LEU A 111 8.01 -15.11 23.80
C LEU A 111 6.53 -15.53 23.83
N SER A 112 6.15 -16.58 24.58
CA SER A 112 4.76 -17.06 24.64
C SER A 112 3.88 -16.37 25.69
N ASN A 113 4.32 -15.27 26.33
CA ASN A 113 3.53 -14.64 27.39
C ASN A 113 3.64 -13.09 27.36
N SER A 114 2.96 -12.45 26.41
CA SER A 114 2.37 -11.09 26.52
C SER A 114 1.44 -10.82 25.35
#